data_AF-A0A1S3GRW4-F1
#
_entry.id   AF-A0A1S3GRW4-F1
#
_cell.length_a   1.000
_cell.length_b   1.000
_cell.length_c   1.000
_cell.angle_alpha   90.00
_cell.angle_beta   90.00
_cell.angle_gamma   90.00
#
_symmetry.space_group_name_H-M   'P 1'
#
loop_
_entity.id
_entity.type
_entity.pdbx_description
1 polymer ?
#
loop_
_entity_poly.entity_id
_entity_poly.type
_entity_poly.pdbx_seq_one_letter_code
_entity_poly.pdbx_strand_id
1 'polypeptide(L)'
;MEAAERAQVVQHWIEVALECHLRKNISTFFGIVCALQSSQLQGLKKTWRLVGRERVAVYQELRRIHCQEQVYRLYEPRNKI
;
A
#
# COMPACT_ATOMS: atom_id res chain seq x y z
N MET A 1 20.06 4.37 9.58
CA MET A 1 18.59 4.52 9.68
C MET A 1 18.08 3.49 10.68
N GLU A 2 17.52 3.97 11.78
CA GLU A 2 16.97 3.13 12.85
C GLU A 2 15.63 2.49 12.44
N ALA A 3 15.22 1.45 13.17
CA ALA A 3 13.93 0.79 12.89
C ALA A 3 12.72 1.72 13.11
N ALA A 4 12.86 2.71 14.01
CA ALA A 4 11.84 3.71 14.28
C ALA A 4 11.69 4.73 13.13
N GLU A 5 12.81 5.21 12.58
CA GLU A 5 12.79 6.12 11.42
C GLU A 5 12.14 5.45 10.21
N ARG A 6 12.50 4.18 9.93
CA ARG A 6 11.84 3.41 8.87
C ARG A 6 10.35 3.24 9.12
N ALA A 7 9.93 3.07 10.38
CA ALA A 7 8.52 2.91 10.71
C ALA A 7 7.75 4.20 10.43
N GLN A 8 8.30 5.37 10.77
CA GLN A 8 7.69 6.67 10.45
C GLN A 8 7.55 6.87 8.94
N VAL A 9 8.57 6.50 8.16
CA VAL A 9 8.50 6.56 6.69
C VAL A 9 7.39 5.64 6.16
N VAL A 10 7.28 4.41 6.67
CA VAL A 10 6.20 3.50 6.27
C VAL A 10 4.83 4.04 6.65
N GLN A 11 4.67 4.61 7.86
CA GLN A 11 3.42 5.25 8.30
C GLN A 11 3.01 6.38 7.35
N HIS A 12 3.96 7.25 6.99
CA HIS A 12 3.72 8.34 6.07
C HIS A 12 3.25 7.84 4.69
N TRP A 13 3.90 6.80 4.14
CA TRP A 13 3.48 6.24 2.85
C TRP A 13 2.11 5.56 2.89
N ILE A 14 1.69 5.00 4.03
CA ILE A 14 0.32 4.48 4.21
C ILE A 14 -0.69 5.63 4.15
N GLU A 15 -0.41 6.74 4.82
CA GLU A 15 -1.25 7.95 4.80
C GLU A 15 -1.32 8.56 3.39
N VAL A 16 -0.19 8.67 2.69
CA VAL A 16 -0.15 9.13 1.29
C VAL A 16 -0.93 8.19 0.37
N ALA A 17 -0.84 6.88 0.54
CA ALA A 17 -1.60 5.92 -0.25
C ALA A 17 -3.12 6.08 -0.05
N LEU A 18 -3.56 6.35 1.18
CA LEU A 18 -4.96 6.64 1.49
C LEU A 18 -5.43 7.92 0.78
N GLU A 19 -4.65 9.00 0.85
CA GLU A 19 -4.95 10.25 0.14
C GLU A 19 -4.99 10.05 -1.39
N CYS A 20 -4.05 9.27 -1.96
CA CYS A 20 -4.08 8.93 -3.38
C CYS A 20 -5.34 8.17 -3.78
N HIS A 21 -5.82 7.25 -2.92
CA HIS A 21 -7.08 6.54 -3.13
C HIS A 21 -8.28 7.50 -3.12
N LEU A 22 -8.36 8.38 -2.13
CA LEU A 22 -9.43 9.39 -2.02
C LEU A 22 -9.45 10.35 -3.22
N ARG A 23 -8.26 10.72 -3.74
CA ARG A 23 -8.12 11.60 -4.90
C ARG A 23 -8.26 10.88 -6.24
N LYS A 24 -8.65 9.61 -6.26
CA LYS A 24 -8.75 8.76 -7.46
C LYS A 24 -7.46 8.70 -8.29
N ASN A 25 -6.30 8.96 -7.68
CA ASN A 25 -5.01 8.74 -8.34
C ASN A 25 -4.61 7.27 -8.18
N ILE A 26 -5.29 6.43 -8.96
CA ILE A 26 -5.22 4.98 -8.87
C ILE A 26 -3.79 4.51 -9.20
N SER A 27 -3.16 5.01 -10.26
CA SER A 27 -1.80 4.60 -10.67
C SER A 27 -0.74 4.80 -9.58
N THR A 28 -0.74 5.96 -8.92
CA THR A 28 0.20 6.24 -7.82
C THR A 28 -0.12 5.43 -6.57
N PHE A 29 -1.41 5.28 -6.24
CA PHE A 29 -1.86 4.40 -5.15
C PHE A 29 -1.35 2.97 -5.34
N PHE A 30 -1.51 2.41 -6.53
CA PHE A 30 -1.03 1.08 -6.89
C PHE A 30 0.49 0.95 -6.72
N GLY A 31 1.25 1.93 -7.21
CA GLY A 31 2.71 1.95 -7.08
C GLY A 31 3.18 1.91 -5.63
N ILE A 32 2.55 2.72 -4.76
CA ILE A 32 2.90 2.78 -3.34
C ILE A 32 2.55 1.45 -2.64
N VAL A 33 1.35 0.90 -2.87
CA VAL A 33 0.94 -0.37 -2.25
C VAL A 33 1.84 -1.53 -2.69
N CYS A 34 2.18 -1.62 -3.98
CA CYS A 34 3.14 -2.59 -4.51
C CYS A 34 4.51 -2.46 -3.85
N ALA A 35 5.02 -1.22 -3.72
CA ALA A 35 6.31 -0.97 -3.07
C ALA A 35 6.29 -1.45 -1.60
N LEU A 36 5.23 -1.14 -0.85
CA LEU A 36 5.04 -1.59 0.54
C LEU A 36 4.91 -3.12 0.66
N GLN A 37 4.40 -3.81 -0.36
CA GLN A 37 4.31 -5.27 -0.42
C GLN A 37 5.62 -5.95 -0.85
N SER A 38 6.66 -5.19 -1.22
CA SER A 38 7.94 -5.76 -1.60
C SER A 38 8.52 -6.64 -0.49
N SER A 39 9.18 -7.74 -0.88
CA SER A 39 9.79 -8.71 0.04
C SER A 39 10.77 -8.05 1.02
N GLN A 40 11.46 -7.00 0.58
CA GLN A 40 12.41 -6.21 1.35
C GLN A 40 11.73 -5.45 2.50
N LEU A 41 10.54 -4.89 2.28
CA LEU A 41 9.78 -4.21 3.34
C LEU A 41 9.04 -5.19 4.22
N GLN A 42 8.40 -6.23 3.66
CA GLN A 42 7.67 -7.24 4.44
C GLN A 42 8.58 -8.05 5.38
N GLY A 43 9.86 -8.23 5.02
CA GLY A 43 10.86 -8.87 5.87
C GLY A 43 11.20 -8.10 7.16
N LEU A 44 10.91 -6.80 7.23
CA LEU A 44 11.26 -5.91 8.34
C LEU A 44 10.26 -6.00 9.51
N LYS A 45 10.12 -7.17 10.12
CA LYS A 45 9.15 -7.43 11.21
C LYS A 45 9.24 -6.43 12.37
N LYS A 46 10.44 -5.97 12.74
CA LYS A 46 10.66 -4.97 13.79
C LYS A 46 10.08 -3.60 13.42
N THR A 47 10.23 -3.18 12.16
CA THR A 47 9.67 -1.93 11.63
C THR A 47 8.14 -1.99 11.65
N TRP A 48 7.53 -3.05 11.13
CA TRP A 48 6.07 -3.21 11.10
C TRP A 48 5.43 -3.26 12.48
N ARG A 49 6.14 -3.78 13.49
CA ARG A 49 5.69 -3.73 14.89
C ARG A 49 5.61 -2.30 15.42
N LEU A 50 6.51 -1.41 14.99
CA LEU A 50 6.57 -0.01 15.39
C LEU A 50 5.59 0.88 14.63
N VAL A 51 5.12 0.47 13.45
CA VAL A 51 4.11 1.20 12.65
C VAL A 51 2.77 1.33 13.41
N GLY A 52 2.47 0.41 14.33
CA GLY A 52 1.25 0.42 15.14
C GLY A 52 0.07 -0.28 14.45
N ARG A 53 -0.84 -0.85 15.25
CA ARG A 53 -1.91 -1.72 14.74
C ARG A 53 -2.93 -1.00 13.86
N GLU A 54 -3.26 0.25 14.18
CA GLU A 54 -4.23 1.07 13.44
C GLU A 54 -3.78 1.32 12.00
N ARG A 55 -2.55 1.81 11.81
CA ARG A 55 -1.99 2.06 10.48
C ARG A 55 -1.78 0.77 9.68
N VAL A 56 -1.46 -0.33 10.36
CA VAL A 56 -1.41 -1.65 9.72
C VAL A 56 -2.80 -2.09 9.24
N ALA A 57 -3.87 -1.81 9.99
CA ALA A 57 -5.23 -2.11 9.56
C ALA A 57 -5.62 -1.28 8.32
N VAL A 58 -5.29 0.01 8.29
CA VAL A 58 -5.47 0.85 7.08
C VAL A 58 -4.71 0.26 5.90
N TYR A 59 -3.45 -0.12 6.08
CA TYR A 59 -2.66 -0.76 5.03
C TYR A 59 -3.28 -2.07 4.52
N GLN A 60 -3.84 -2.90 5.41
CA GLN A 60 -4.54 -4.13 5.03
C GLN A 60 -5.78 -3.84 4.16
N GLU A 61 -6.53 -2.79 4.49
CA GLU A 61 -7.69 -2.38 3.69
C GLU A 61 -7.27 -1.84 2.31
N LEU A 62 -6.23 -1.00 2.27
CA LEU A 62 -5.64 -0.52 1.00
C LEU A 62 -5.16 -1.69 0.14
N ARG A 63 -4.56 -2.72 0.73
CA ARG A 63 -4.18 -3.95 0.01
C ARG A 63 -5.38 -4.72 -0.52
N ARG A 64 -6.48 -4.79 0.24
CA ARG A 64 -7.72 -5.46 -0.19
C ARG A 64 -8.30 -4.76 -1.42
N ILE A 65 -8.38 -3.43 -1.40
CA ILE A 65 -8.82 -2.60 -2.52
C ILE A 65 -7.93 -2.82 -3.74
N HIS A 66 -6.61 -2.76 -3.57
CA HIS A 66 -5.64 -3.04 -4.63
C HIS A 66 -5.88 -4.42 -5.28
N CYS A 67 -6.11 -5.46 -4.47
CA CYS A 67 -6.38 -6.81 -4.96
C CYS A 67 -7.68 -6.87 -5.78
N GLN A 68 -8.77 -6.27 -5.28
CA GLN A 68 -10.05 -6.21 -6.00
C GLN A 68 -9.91 -5.50 -7.35
N GLU A 69 -9.28 -4.33 -7.37
CA GLU A 69 -9.08 -3.54 -8.59
C GLU A 69 -8.18 -4.25 -9.62
N GLN A 70 -7.15 -5.01 -9.19
CA GLN A 70 -6.38 -5.85 -10.13
C GLN A 70 -7.26 -6.95 -10.75
N VAL A 71 -8.09 -7.58 -9.95
CA VAL A 71 -9.03 -8.61 -10.42
C VAL A 71 -10.01 -8.01 -11.42
N TYR A 72 -10.61 -6.85 -11.14
CA TYR A 72 -11.48 -6.14 -12.09
C TYR A 72 -10.75 -5.81 -13.39
N ARG A 73 -9.52 -5.27 -13.32
CA ARG A 73 -8.71 -4.97 -14.51
C ARG A 73 -8.34 -6.23 -15.33
N LEU A 74 -8.25 -7.40 -14.69
CA LEU A 74 -8.00 -8.67 -15.40
C LEU A 74 -9.24 -9.18 -16.13
N TYR A 75 -10.43 -8.90 -15.62
CA TYR A 75 -11.70 -9.29 -16.24
C TYR A 75 -12.27 -8.22 -17.19
N GLU A 76 -11.74 -7.00 -17.19
CA GLU A 76 -12.02 -6.04 -18.27
C GLU A 76 -11.42 -6.58 -19.58
N PRO A 77 -12.25 -6.88 -20.60
CA PRO A 77 -11.73 -7.31 -21.89
C PRO A 77 -10.84 -6.20 -22.45
N ARG A 78 -9.58 -6.55 -22.75
CA ARG A 78 -8.53 -5.69 -23.34
C ARG A 78 -8.86 -5.13 -24.74
N ASN A 79 -10.13 -5.00 -25.11
CA ASN A 79 -10.58 -4.45 -26.38
C ASN A 79 -11.39 -3.18 -26.17
N LYS A 80 -10.68 -2.05 -26.00
CA LYS A 80 -11.14 -0.78 -26.57
C LYS A 80 -9.93 -0.07 -27.17
N ILE A 81 -9.96 -0.02 -28.51
CA ILE A 81 -9.03 0.58 -29.48
C ILE A 81 -7.93 -0.38 -29.95
#